data_AF-A0A969L452-F1
#
_entry.id   AF-A0A969L452-F1
#
_cell.length_a   1.000
_cell.length_b   1.000
_cell.length_c   1.000
_cell.angle_alpha   90.00
_cell.angle_beta   90.00
_cell.angle_gamma   90.00
#
_symmetry.space_group_name_H-M   'P 1'
#
loop_
_entity.id
_entity.type
_entity.pdbx_description
1 polymer ?
#
loop_
_entity_poly.entity_id
_entity_poly.type
_entity_poly.pdbx_seq_one_letter_code
_entity_poly.pdbx_strand_id
1 'polypeptide(L)'
;MSVQDFIAKRKTYSPDAKVTFHPMDYRDNIGETEASFDLLISQYAGFISQHCKRYLKLGGLLLVNDSHGDASMACLDEDYELIGVVMGRNGNYRITEQDLADYFRPKSPMEITKAYLEKSQRGIGYKKSAGMYLFKRVK
;
A
#
# COMPACT_ATOMS: atom_id res chain seq x y z
N MET A 1 1.32 3.58 26.81
CA MET A 1 2.44 3.96 25.92
C MET A 1 1.82 4.73 24.76
N SER A 2 2.22 5.97 24.54
CA SER A 2 1.74 6.77 23.41
C SER A 2 2.40 6.33 22.09
N VAL A 3 1.84 6.72 20.94
CA VAL A 3 2.50 6.52 19.63
C VAL A 3 3.88 7.17 19.61
N GLN A 4 3.99 8.36 20.20
CA GLN A 4 5.23 9.09 20.33
C GLN A 4 6.30 8.31 21.11
N ASP A 5 5.93 7.72 22.25
CA ASP A 5 6.82 6.90 23.07
C ASP A 5 7.30 5.65 22.31
N PHE A 6 6.40 5.03 21.52
CA PHE A 6 6.74 3.85 20.74
C PHE A 6 7.78 4.18 19.66
N ILE A 7 7.61 5.30 18.95
CA ILE A 7 8.56 5.75 17.93
C ILE A 7 9.89 6.15 18.56
N ALA A 8 9.87 6.94 19.65
CA ALA A 8 11.07 7.41 20.32
C ALA A 8 11.98 6.26 20.79
N LYS A 9 11.39 5.13 21.21
CA LYS A 9 12.14 3.92 21.62
C LYS A 9 12.78 3.13 20.47
N ARG A 10 12.38 3.38 19.23
CA ARG A 10 12.79 2.59 18.05
C ARG A 10 13.46 3.41 16.94
N LYS A 11 13.35 4.74 16.97
CA LYS A 11 13.98 5.61 15.98
C LYS A 11 15.50 5.47 16.05
N THR A 12 16.14 5.51 14.88
CA THR A 12 17.60 5.55 14.74
C THR A 12 18.10 6.94 14.34
N TYR A 13 17.19 7.88 14.05
CA TYR A 13 17.49 9.27 13.71
C TYR A 13 17.43 10.17 14.95
N SER A 14 18.20 11.27 14.92
CA SER A 14 18.36 12.19 16.06
C SER A 14 17.11 13.05 16.34
N PRO A 15 16.51 13.76 15.36
CA PRO A 15 15.40 14.68 15.64
C PRO A 15 14.17 13.99 16.23
N ASP A 16 13.33 14.74 16.93
CA ASP A 16 12.05 14.22 17.41
C ASP A 16 11.10 13.93 16.26
N ALA A 17 10.41 12.79 16.36
CA ALA A 17 9.39 12.42 15.40
C ALA A 17 8.24 13.42 15.47
N LYS A 18 7.67 13.78 14.33
CA LYS A 18 6.42 14.55 14.28
C LYS A 18 5.31 13.62 13.78
N VAL A 19 4.18 13.61 14.48
CA VAL A 19 3.01 12.80 14.12
C VAL A 19 1.84 13.74 13.99
N THR A 20 1.23 13.77 12.81
CA THR A 20 0.03 14.56 12.51
C THR A 20 -1.12 13.61 12.23
N PHE A 21 -2.28 13.88 12.84
CA PHE A 21 -3.53 13.18 12.56
C PHE A 21 -4.45 14.09 11.79
N HIS A 22 -4.98 13.60 10.68
CA HIS A 22 -5.93 14.30 9.83
C HIS A 22 -7.32 13.67 10.00
N PRO A 23 -8.22 14.25 10.83
CA PRO A 23 -9.53 13.66 11.13
C PRO A 23 -10.55 13.97 10.03
N MET A 24 -10.29 13.48 8.82
CA MET A 24 -11.10 13.75 7.63
C MET A 24 -11.09 12.58 6.65
N ASP A 25 -11.88 12.69 5.59
CA ASP A 25 -11.85 11.75 4.49
C ASP A 25 -10.57 11.93 3.66
N TYR A 26 -9.78 10.86 3.52
CA TYR A 26 -8.52 10.90 2.77
C TYR A 26 -8.71 11.11 1.26
N ARG A 27 -9.95 10.96 0.76
CA ARG A 27 -10.31 11.24 -0.63
C ARG A 27 -10.27 12.74 -0.92
N ASP A 28 -10.46 13.55 0.11
CA ASP A 28 -10.33 15.01 0.05
C ASP A 28 -8.86 15.44 0.23
N ASN A 29 -8.54 16.71 -0.03
CA ASN A 29 -7.20 17.24 0.20
C ASN A 29 -6.89 17.35 1.70
N ILE A 30 -5.95 16.56 2.20
CA ILE A 30 -5.53 16.56 3.62
C ILE A 30 -4.57 17.71 3.99
N GLY A 31 -4.26 18.59 3.05
CA GLY A 31 -3.41 19.77 3.29
C GLY A 31 -1.91 19.50 3.34
N GLU A 32 -1.48 18.27 3.04
CA GLU A 32 -0.08 17.89 2.93
C GLU A 32 0.50 18.27 1.56
N THR A 33 1.82 18.42 1.50
CA THR A 33 2.51 18.72 0.23
C THR A 33 2.50 17.51 -0.70
N GLU A 34 2.09 17.71 -1.94
CA GLU A 34 2.14 16.65 -2.97
C GLU A 34 3.58 16.19 -3.23
N ALA A 35 3.74 14.92 -3.61
CA ALA A 35 5.01 14.27 -3.95
C ALA A 35 6.13 14.45 -2.90
N SER A 36 5.76 14.56 -1.61
CA SER A 36 6.72 14.83 -0.52
C SER A 36 7.04 13.60 0.33
N PHE A 37 6.24 12.54 0.25
CA PHE A 37 6.41 11.34 1.07
C PHE A 37 7.24 10.28 0.35
N ASP A 38 8.14 9.63 1.07
CA ASP A 38 8.94 8.49 0.59
C ASP A 38 8.17 7.16 0.63
N LEU A 39 7.22 7.04 1.57
CA LEU A 39 6.48 5.82 1.87
C LEU A 39 5.02 6.14 2.14
N LEU A 40 4.13 5.44 1.44
CA LEU A 40 2.70 5.41 1.68
C LEU A 40 2.31 4.01 2.18
N ILE A 41 1.52 3.93 3.25
CA ILE A 41 1.09 2.66 3.85
C ILE A 41 -0.43 2.58 3.79
N SER A 42 -0.95 1.55 3.11
CA SER A 42 -2.38 1.30 2.98
C SER A 42 -2.74 -0.07 3.56
N GLN A 43 -3.27 -0.06 4.78
CA GLN A 43 -3.62 -1.28 5.51
C GLN A 43 -5.08 -1.21 5.92
N TYR A 44 -5.92 -2.02 5.27
CA TYR A 44 -7.36 -2.16 5.59
C TYR A 44 -8.18 -0.85 5.49
N ALA A 45 -7.75 0.11 4.65
CA ALA A 45 -8.32 1.47 4.59
C ALA A 45 -9.15 1.80 3.33
N GLY A 46 -9.36 0.85 2.41
CA GLY A 46 -9.96 1.10 1.10
C GLY A 46 -8.91 1.47 0.04
N PHE A 47 -9.25 2.31 -0.94
CA PHE A 47 -8.39 2.60 -2.11
C PHE A 47 -7.40 3.76 -1.90
N ILE A 48 -6.53 3.65 -0.91
CA ILE A 48 -5.50 4.67 -0.63
C ILE A 48 -4.54 4.82 -1.81
N SER A 49 -4.23 3.71 -2.50
CA SER A 49 -3.34 3.72 -3.66
C SER A 49 -3.81 4.70 -4.76
N GLN A 50 -5.12 4.90 -4.90
CA GLN A 50 -5.72 5.82 -5.86
C GLN A 50 -5.76 7.25 -5.34
N HIS A 51 -6.24 7.46 -4.12
CA HIS A 51 -6.53 8.80 -3.60
C HIS A 51 -5.31 9.52 -3.04
N CYS A 52 -4.36 8.77 -2.48
CA CYS A 52 -3.19 9.33 -1.81
C CYS A 52 -1.90 9.24 -2.65
N LYS A 53 -1.94 8.65 -3.87
CA LYS A 53 -0.78 8.61 -4.79
C LYS A 53 -0.14 9.97 -4.98
N ARG A 54 -0.95 11.04 -5.07
CA ARG A 54 -0.47 12.42 -5.25
C ARG A 54 0.56 12.85 -4.20
N TYR A 55 0.51 12.30 -2.99
CA TYR A 55 1.43 12.64 -1.90
C TYR A 55 2.74 11.83 -1.95
N LEU A 56 2.71 10.67 -2.60
CA LEU A 56 3.88 9.80 -2.74
C LEU A 56 4.79 10.34 -3.84
N LYS A 57 6.08 10.54 -3.56
CA LYS A 57 7.05 11.02 -4.55
C LYS A 57 7.29 9.99 -5.67
N LEU A 58 7.83 10.45 -6.82
CA LEU A 58 8.42 9.55 -7.81
C LEU A 58 9.55 8.73 -7.19
N GLY A 59 9.53 7.42 -7.40
CA GLY A 59 10.41 6.46 -6.76
C GLY A 59 10.07 6.14 -5.30
N GLY A 60 9.05 6.77 -4.73
CA GLY A 60 8.50 6.43 -3.42
C GLY A 60 7.82 5.06 -3.43
N LEU A 61 7.64 4.49 -2.24
CA LEU A 61 7.09 3.15 -2.05
C LEU A 61 5.65 3.19 -1.53
N LEU A 62 4.81 2.30 -2.04
CA LEU A 62 3.50 1.98 -1.50
C LEU A 62 3.57 0.57 -0.89
N LEU A 63 3.35 0.47 0.42
CA LEU A 63 3.14 -0.80 1.12
C LEU A 63 1.63 -0.98 1.34
N VAL A 64 1.04 -1.96 0.67
CA VAL A 64 -0.42 -2.11 0.61
C VAL A 64 -0.86 -3.55 0.82
N ASN A 65 -1.97 -3.76 1.53
CA ASN A 65 -2.63 -5.07 1.58
C ASN A 65 -3.81 -5.15 0.60
N ASP A 66 -4.20 -6.36 0.21
CA ASP A 66 -5.28 -6.54 -0.77
C ASP A 66 -6.66 -6.78 -0.14
N SER A 67 -6.85 -6.58 1.17
CA SER A 67 -8.11 -6.95 1.85
C SER A 67 -9.36 -6.29 1.23
N HIS A 68 -9.23 -5.02 0.82
CA HIS A 68 -10.30 -4.26 0.16
C HIS A 68 -10.03 -4.08 -1.35
N GLY A 69 -9.09 -4.83 -1.91
CA GLY A 69 -8.71 -4.75 -3.33
C GLY A 69 -7.70 -3.65 -3.66
N ASP A 70 -7.07 -3.01 -2.68
CA ASP A 70 -6.19 -1.85 -2.94
C ASP A 70 -4.86 -2.23 -3.59
N ALA A 71 -4.31 -3.41 -3.27
CA ALA A 71 -3.13 -3.90 -4.00
C ALA A 71 -3.48 -4.26 -5.45
N SER A 72 -4.68 -4.79 -5.67
CA SER A 72 -5.23 -5.03 -7.01
C SER A 72 -5.44 -3.72 -7.78
N MET A 73 -5.92 -2.68 -7.09
CA MET A 73 -6.07 -1.33 -7.65
C MET A 73 -4.71 -0.77 -8.08
N ALA A 74 -3.71 -0.85 -7.18
CA ALA A 74 -2.33 -0.43 -7.49
C ALA A 74 -1.72 -1.23 -8.66
N CYS A 75 -2.01 -2.52 -8.77
CA CYS A 75 -1.53 -3.36 -9.87
C CYS A 75 -2.12 -2.98 -11.24
N LEU A 76 -3.31 -2.38 -11.28
CA LEU A 76 -3.94 -1.89 -12.53
C LEU A 76 -3.46 -0.49 -12.92
N ASP A 77 -2.78 0.21 -12.03
CA ASP A 77 -2.34 1.59 -12.21
C ASP A 77 -0.92 1.60 -12.79
N GLU A 78 -0.77 2.17 -13.99
CA GLU A 78 0.49 2.17 -14.73
C GLU A 78 1.59 3.06 -14.11
N ASP A 79 1.25 3.85 -13.09
CA ASP A 79 2.18 4.65 -12.32
C ASP A 79 2.85 3.83 -11.20
N TYR A 80 2.39 2.61 -10.95
CA TYR A 80 2.96 1.70 -9.96
C TYR A 80 3.60 0.48 -10.63
N GLU A 81 4.74 0.08 -10.09
CA GLU A 81 5.42 -1.16 -10.42
C GLU A 81 5.47 -2.05 -9.18
N LEU A 82 5.00 -3.29 -9.27
CA LEU A 82 5.15 -4.27 -8.20
C LEU A 82 6.62 -4.70 -8.11
N ILE A 83 7.28 -4.35 -7.01
CA ILE A 83 8.71 -4.65 -6.81
C ILE A 83 8.94 -5.75 -5.77
N GLY A 84 7.92 -6.13 -5.00
CA GLY A 84 8.06 -7.17 -4.00
C GLY A 84 6.76 -7.49 -3.28
N VAL A 85 6.77 -8.59 -2.54
CA VAL A 85 5.68 -8.93 -1.62
C VAL A 85 6.22 -9.31 -0.24
N VAL A 86 5.45 -9.01 0.79
CA VAL A 86 5.79 -9.31 2.19
C VAL A 86 5.00 -10.53 2.65
N MET A 87 5.74 -11.58 2.95
CA MET A 87 5.23 -12.82 3.53
C MET A 87 5.37 -12.76 5.04
N GLY A 88 4.26 -12.87 5.77
CA GLY A 88 4.24 -12.92 7.23
C GLY A 88 3.81 -14.30 7.73
N ARG A 89 4.56 -14.90 8.65
CA ARG A 89 4.13 -16.08 9.41
C ARG A 89 4.62 -15.99 10.86
N ASN A 90 3.69 -16.03 11.82
CA ASN A 90 3.98 -16.04 13.26
C ASN A 90 4.93 -14.91 13.71
N GLY A 91 4.74 -13.69 13.20
CA GLY A 91 5.57 -12.53 13.55
C GLY A 91 6.91 -12.43 12.81
N ASN A 92 7.27 -13.43 12.00
CA ASN A 92 8.41 -13.36 11.09
C ASN A 92 7.97 -12.86 9.72
N TYR A 93 8.68 -11.85 9.20
CA TYR A 93 8.40 -11.23 7.91
C TYR A 93 9.57 -11.44 6.96
N ARG A 94 9.26 -11.79 5.71
CA ARG A 94 10.24 -11.88 4.62
C ARG A 94 9.71 -11.15 3.40
N ILE A 95 10.58 -10.39 2.74
CA ILE A 95 10.31 -9.79 1.43
C ILE A 95 10.81 -10.75 0.35
N THR A 96 10.04 -10.87 -0.74
CA THR A 96 10.44 -11.63 -1.92
C THR A 96 10.13 -10.84 -3.17
N GLU A 97 11.06 -10.88 -4.13
CA GLU A 97 10.99 -10.19 -5.43
C GLU A 97 10.82 -11.18 -6.59
N GLN A 98 10.61 -12.46 -6.25
CA GLN A 98 10.51 -13.57 -7.19
C GLN A 98 9.06 -13.87 -7.56
N ASP A 99 8.86 -14.30 -8.81
CA ASP A 99 7.56 -14.73 -9.37
C ASP A 99 6.41 -13.74 -9.12
N LEU A 100 6.69 -12.44 -9.15
CA LEU A 100 5.72 -11.39 -8.78
C LEU A 100 4.44 -11.44 -9.61
N ALA A 101 4.53 -11.84 -10.87
CA ALA A 101 3.39 -12.00 -11.77
C ALA A 101 2.36 -13.04 -11.28
N ASP A 102 2.76 -14.04 -10.50
CA ASP A 102 1.84 -15.07 -9.99
C ASP A 102 0.91 -14.56 -8.87
N TYR A 103 1.28 -13.45 -8.22
CA TYR A 103 0.51 -12.85 -7.13
C TYR A 103 -0.70 -12.05 -7.60
N PHE A 104 -0.77 -11.70 -8.88
CA PHE A 104 -1.93 -11.03 -9.50
C PHE A 104 -2.56 -11.89 -10.60
N ARG A 105 -2.38 -13.22 -10.51
CA ARG A 105 -3.00 -14.19 -11.40
C ARG A 105 -4.30 -14.74 -10.78
N PRO A 106 -5.49 -14.44 -11.32
CA PRO A 106 -6.76 -14.86 -10.71
C PRO A 106 -6.90 -16.38 -10.63
N LYS A 107 -7.59 -16.88 -9.60
CA LYS A 107 -7.95 -18.31 -9.49
C LYS A 107 -9.01 -18.73 -10.50
N SER A 108 -9.94 -17.84 -10.83
CA SER A 108 -11.01 -18.07 -11.80
C SER A 108 -10.84 -17.13 -13.00
N PRO A 109 -11.23 -17.53 -14.22
CA PRO A 109 -11.23 -16.65 -15.37
C PRO A 109 -12.18 -15.48 -15.12
N MET A 110 -11.62 -14.31 -14.85
CA MET A 110 -12.36 -13.07 -14.69
C MET A 110 -11.50 -11.90 -15.13
N GLU A 111 -12.13 -10.88 -15.69
CA GLU A 111 -11.50 -9.61 -15.93
C GLU A 111 -11.54 -8.77 -14.65
N ILE A 112 -10.38 -8.26 -14.22
CA ILE A 112 -10.29 -7.39 -13.06
C ILE A 112 -10.19 -5.97 -13.60
N THR A 113 -11.22 -5.18 -13.33
CA THR A 113 -11.28 -3.77 -13.71
C THR A 113 -11.38 -2.90 -12.48
N LYS A 114 -10.99 -1.63 -12.62
CA LYS A 114 -11.18 -0.62 -11.57
C LYS A 114 -12.64 -0.55 -11.09
N ALA A 115 -13.59 -0.50 -12.02
CA ALA A 115 -15.02 -0.45 -11.70
C ALA A 115 -15.48 -1.70 -10.92
N TYR A 116 -14.93 -2.88 -11.25
CA TYR A 116 -15.21 -4.09 -10.48
C TYR A 116 -14.70 -3.98 -9.04
N LEU A 117 -13.46 -3.52 -8.85
CA LEU A 117 -12.86 -3.34 -7.52
C LEU A 117 -13.64 -2.30 -6.70
N GLU A 118 -13.97 -1.16 -7.30
CA GLU A 118 -14.77 -0.10 -6.66
C GLU A 118 -16.12 -0.61 -6.17
N LYS A 119 -16.79 -1.44 -6.98
CA LYS A 119 -18.08 -2.04 -6.62
C LYS A 119 -17.95 -3.13 -5.55
N SER A 120 -16.90 -3.95 -5.59
CA SER A 120 -16.77 -5.10 -4.70
C SER A 120 -16.20 -4.73 -3.33
N GLN A 121 -15.31 -3.74 -3.28
CA GLN A 121 -14.51 -3.35 -2.11
C GLN A 121 -13.87 -4.54 -1.38
N ARG A 122 -13.50 -5.58 -2.14
CA ARG A 122 -12.94 -6.83 -1.65
C ARG A 122 -11.70 -7.21 -2.44
N GLY A 123 -10.76 -7.84 -1.77
CA GLY A 123 -9.61 -8.48 -2.41
C GLY A 123 -9.99 -9.55 -3.41
N ILE A 124 -9.09 -9.77 -4.36
CA ILE A 124 -9.27 -10.82 -5.37
C ILE A 124 -8.64 -12.12 -4.90
N GLY A 125 -9.31 -13.24 -5.19
CA GLY A 125 -8.73 -14.57 -5.01
C GLY A 125 -7.67 -14.87 -6.07
N TYR A 126 -6.40 -14.56 -5.78
CA TYR A 126 -5.25 -14.88 -6.63
C TYR A 126 -4.63 -16.26 -6.32
N LYS A 127 -3.89 -16.82 -7.30
CA LYS A 127 -3.23 -18.12 -7.16
C LYS A 127 -2.20 -18.14 -6.03
N LYS A 128 -1.38 -17.10 -5.94
CA LYS A 128 -0.52 -16.82 -4.78
C LYS A 128 -1.11 -15.63 -4.01
N SER A 129 -0.91 -15.63 -2.69
CA SER A 129 -1.28 -14.50 -1.84
C SER A 129 -0.11 -14.14 -0.93
N ALA A 130 0.00 -12.85 -0.64
CA ALA A 130 0.91 -12.31 0.36
C ALA A 130 0.12 -11.50 1.39
N GLY A 131 0.76 -11.22 2.54
CA GLY A 131 0.15 -10.36 3.56
C GLY A 131 0.10 -8.90 3.11
N MET A 132 1.16 -8.45 2.42
CA MET A 132 1.29 -7.11 1.88
C MET A 132 2.08 -7.16 0.56
N TYR A 133 1.92 -6.12 -0.24
CA TYR A 133 2.53 -5.93 -1.55
C TYR A 133 3.29 -4.60 -1.53
N LEU A 134 4.45 -4.58 -2.16
CA LEU A 134 5.30 -3.41 -2.23
C LEU A 134 5.35 -2.93 -3.68
N PHE A 135 4.80 -1.75 -3.91
CA PHE A 135 4.85 -1.08 -5.20
C PHE A 135 5.78 0.11 -5.14
N LYS A 136 6.43 0.42 -6.25
CA LYS A 136 7.19 1.65 -6.45
C LYS A 136 6.42 2.56 -7.38
N ARG A 137 6.32 3.85 -7.04
CA ARG A 137 5.77 4.85 -7.96
C ARG A 137 6.80 5.17 -9.05
N VAL A 138 6.45 4.95 -10.32
CA VAL A 138 7.33 5.10 -11.47
C VAL A 138 6.92 6.23 -12.43
N LYS A 139 5.71 6.77 -12.30
CA LYS A 139 5.18 7.91 -13.07
C LYS A 139 4.43 8.91 -12.18
#